data_AF-A0A265Q7W2-F1
#
_entry.id   AF-A0A265Q7W2-F1
#
_cell.length_a   1.000
_cell.length_b   1.000
_cell.length_c   1.000
_cell.angle_alpha   90.00
_cell.angle_beta   90.00
_cell.angle_gamma   90.00
#
_symmetry.space_group_name_H-M   'P 1'
#
loop_
_entity.id
_entity.type
_entity.pdbx_description
1 polymer ?
#
loop_
_entity_poly.entity_id
_entity_poly.type
_entity_poly.pdbx_seq_one_letter_code
_entity_poly.pdbx_strand_id
1 'polypeptide(L)'
;MGKLAYTHGPYIVIEDDYKDGHIIINTLGKYKNHGHVKYLGTCKNLLKMMDRQIVPDSDYLRGTVLRISLDKKYIEKVKHKIEKDKYKQQYFNPQKGVRK
;
A
#
# COMPACT_ATOMS: atom_id res chain seq x y z
N MET A 1 -10.45 12.87 -16.13
CA MET A 1 -9.58 11.68 -16.12
C MET A 1 -8.17 12.22 -16.02
N GLY A 2 -7.51 12.02 -14.87
CA GLY A 2 -6.35 12.83 -14.55
C GLY A 2 -5.13 12.52 -15.38
N LYS A 3 -4.18 13.46 -15.36
CA LYS A 3 -2.98 13.41 -16.18
C LYS A 3 -2.12 12.21 -15.79
N LEU A 4 -1.59 11.49 -16.78
CA LEU A 4 -0.63 10.42 -16.54
C LEU A 4 0.65 10.99 -15.92
N ALA A 5 1.01 10.52 -14.73
CA ALA A 5 2.17 10.96 -13.97
C ALA A 5 3.34 9.96 -14.01
N TYR A 6 3.05 8.65 -14.07
CA TYR A 6 4.07 7.60 -14.07
C TYR A 6 3.53 6.26 -14.59
N THR A 7 4.42 5.42 -15.13
CA THR A 7 4.11 4.05 -15.56
C THR A 7 5.15 3.08 -14.98
N HIS A 8 4.71 1.87 -14.67
CA HIS A 8 5.53 0.83 -14.06
C HIS A 8 4.97 -0.56 -14.34
N GLY A 9 5.49 -1.23 -15.37
CA GLY A 9 4.97 -2.53 -15.81
C GLY A 9 3.45 -2.45 -16.06
N PRO A 10 2.63 -3.30 -15.42
CA PRO A 10 1.17 -3.27 -15.57
C PRO A 10 0.47 -2.20 -14.73
N TYR A 11 1.21 -1.25 -14.14
CA TYR A 11 0.63 -0.19 -13.32
C TYR A 11 0.82 1.17 -13.99
N ILE A 12 -0.22 1.99 -13.94
CA ILE A 12 -0.15 3.40 -14.26
C ILE A 12 -0.49 4.22 -13.02
N VAL A 13 0.11 5.40 -12.91
CA VAL A 13 -0.20 6.39 -11.89
C VAL A 13 -0.68 7.65 -12.59
N ILE A 14 -1.90 8.06 -12.27
CA ILE A 14 -2.51 9.30 -12.76
C ILE A 14 -2.64 10.28 -11.60
N GLU A 15 -2.69 11.57 -11.91
CA GLU A 15 -3.13 12.60 -10.97
C GLU A 15 -4.61 12.39 -10.63
N ASP A 16 -4.99 12.62 -9.38
CA ASP A 16 -6.39 12.55 -8.96
C ASP A 16 -7.05 13.92 -9.23
N ASP A 17 -8.05 13.96 -10.11
CA ASP A 17 -8.74 15.20 -10.48
C ASP A 17 -9.61 15.77 -9.35
N TYR A 18 -9.96 14.94 -8.36
CA TYR A 18 -10.94 15.30 -7.32
C TYR A 18 -10.28 15.64 -5.98
N LYS A 19 -9.04 15.20 -5.76
CA LYS A 19 -8.30 15.39 -4.51
C LYS A 19 -6.82 15.55 -4.79
N ASP A 20 -6.12 16.32 -3.95
CA ASP A 20 -4.67 16.40 -4.00
C ASP A 20 -4.05 15.01 -3.75
N GLY A 21 -3.68 14.32 -4.83
CA GLY A 21 -3.30 12.93 -4.77
C GLY A 21 -3.02 12.30 -6.13
N HIS A 22 -2.76 11.00 -6.07
CA HIS A 22 -2.47 10.17 -7.22
C HIS A 22 -3.28 8.87 -7.13
N ILE A 23 -3.62 8.31 -8.27
CA ILE A 23 -4.35 7.03 -8.38
C ILE A 23 -3.44 6.03 -9.08
N ILE A 24 -3.12 4.94 -8.38
CA ILE A 24 -2.44 3.78 -8.95
C ILE A 24 -3.50 2.85 -9.52
N ILE A 25 -3.39 2.49 -10.80
CA ILE A 25 -4.33 1.62 -11.50
C ILE A 25 -3.55 0.42 -12.05
N ASN A 26 -4.03 -0.79 -11.78
CA ASN A 26 -3.53 -1.99 -12.43
C ASN A 26 -4.25 -2.19 -13.77
N THR A 27 -3.53 -2.04 -14.88
CA THR A 27 -4.08 -2.11 -16.24
C THR A 27 -4.49 -3.52 -16.65
N LEU A 28 -4.03 -4.55 -15.94
CA LEU A 28 -4.46 -5.95 -16.13
C LEU A 28 -5.70 -6.29 -15.31
N GLY A 29 -6.13 -5.40 -14.42
CA GLY A 29 -7.23 -5.61 -13.49
C GLY A 29 -8.57 -5.06 -13.97
N LYS A 30 -9.54 -5.06 -13.07
CA LYS A 30 -10.84 -4.37 -13.26
C LYS A 30 -10.77 -2.97 -12.67
N TYR A 31 -11.79 -2.14 -12.93
CA TYR A 31 -11.90 -0.80 -12.35
C TYR A 31 -11.66 -0.77 -10.83
N LYS A 32 -12.10 -1.78 -10.07
CA LYS A 32 -11.88 -1.88 -8.61
C LYS A 32 -10.40 -2.00 -8.19
N ASN A 33 -9.51 -2.38 -9.11
CA ASN A 33 -8.08 -2.60 -8.86
C ASN A 33 -7.29 -1.29 -9.00
N HIS A 34 -7.75 -0.25 -8.29
CA HIS A 34 -7.06 1.03 -8.16
C HIS A 34 -6.90 1.41 -6.70
N GLY A 35 -5.92 2.25 -6.39
CA GLY A 35 -5.66 2.75 -5.05
C GLY A 35 -5.25 4.21 -5.08
N HIS A 36 -5.77 5.00 -4.16
CA HIS A 36 -5.40 6.41 -4.02
C HIS A 36 -4.19 6.51 -3.09
N VAL A 37 -3.23 7.36 -3.42
CA VAL A 37 -2.03 7.65 -2.64
C VAL A 37 -1.67 9.12 -2.82
N LYS A 38 -1.43 9.85 -1.74
CA LYS A 38 -1.22 11.31 -1.78
C LYS A 38 -0.01 11.73 -2.62
N TYR A 39 1.13 11.07 -2.44
CA TYR A 39 2.40 11.51 -3.05
C TYR A 39 2.88 10.55 -4.14
N LEU A 40 3.35 11.10 -5.26
CA LEU A 40 3.92 10.32 -6.37
C LEU A 40 5.12 9.46 -5.95
N GLY A 41 5.99 10.01 -5.08
CA GLY A 41 7.13 9.28 -4.54
C GLY A 41 6.72 8.02 -3.78
N THR A 42 5.63 8.10 -3.01
CA THR A 42 5.05 6.94 -2.31
C THR A 42 4.51 5.92 -3.30
N CYS A 43 3.85 6.36 -4.38
CA CYS A 43 3.38 5.45 -5.43
C CYS A 43 4.53 4.66 -6.05
N LYS A 44 5.59 5.38 -6.47
CA LYS A 44 6.79 4.78 -7.07
C LYS A 44 7.46 3.78 -6.13
N ASN A 45 7.62 4.14 -4.86
CA ASN A 45 8.21 3.25 -3.85
C ASN A 45 7.34 2.02 -3.60
N LEU A 46 6.02 2.20 -3.51
CA LEU A 46 5.08 1.10 -3.29
C LEU A 46 5.14 0.07 -4.42
N LEU A 47 5.19 0.52 -5.67
CA LEU A 47 5.30 -0.36 -6.84
C LEU A 47 6.63 -1.13 -6.84
N LYS A 48 7.76 -0.45 -6.54
CA LYS A 48 9.06 -1.13 -6.37
C LYS A 48 9.06 -2.16 -5.24
N MET A 49 8.32 -1.90 -4.15
CA MET A 49 8.18 -2.87 -3.06
C MET A 49 7.39 -4.10 -3.52
N MET A 50 6.31 -3.92 -4.29
CA MET A 50 5.53 -5.01 -4.86
C MET A 50 6.36 -5.90 -5.78
N ASP A 51 7.16 -5.31 -6.67
CA ASP A 51 8.10 -6.04 -7.54
C ASP A 51 9.08 -6.90 -6.73
N ARG A 52 9.59 -6.33 -5.63
CA ARG A 52 10.50 -7.01 -4.70
C ARG A 52 9.79 -7.92 -3.70
N GLN A 53 8.47 -8.08 -3.80
CA GLN A 53 7.65 -8.85 -2.87
C GLN A 53 7.80 -8.40 -1.40
N ILE A 54 8.09 -7.11 -1.16
CA ILE A 54 8.22 -6.51 0.17
C ILE A 54 6.85 -6.00 0.63
N VAL A 55 6.40 -6.44 1.81
CA VAL A 55 5.13 -5.99 2.40
C VAL A 55 5.32 -4.61 3.03
N PRO A 56 4.50 -3.60 2.70
CA PRO A 56 4.54 -2.29 3.34
C PRO A 56 4.26 -2.37 4.84
N ASP A 57 4.84 -1.48 5.64
CA ASP A 57 4.63 -1.48 7.09
C ASP A 57 3.31 -0.80 7.51
N SER A 58 2.88 0.22 6.77
CA SER A 58 1.65 0.97 7.07
C SER A 58 0.40 0.18 6.68
N ASP A 59 -0.59 0.12 7.57
CA ASP A 59 -1.89 -0.51 7.31
C ASP A 59 -2.63 0.12 6.12
N TYR A 60 -2.51 1.44 5.96
CA TYR A 60 -3.04 2.14 4.78
C TYR A 60 -2.40 1.62 3.48
N LEU A 61 -1.07 1.53 3.44
CA LEU A 61 -0.36 1.02 2.26
C LEU A 61 -0.63 -0.47 2.02
N ARG A 62 -0.78 -1.27 3.08
CA ARG A 62 -1.19 -2.68 2.99
C ARG A 62 -2.58 -2.81 2.35
N GLY A 63 -3.54 -2.00 2.79
CA GLY A 63 -4.88 -1.92 2.19
C GLY A 63 -4.82 -1.54 0.71
N THR A 64 -3.99 -0.55 0.36
CA THR A 64 -3.77 -0.13 -1.03
C THR A 64 -3.22 -1.28 -1.88
N VAL A 65 -2.14 -1.95 -1.46
CA VAL A 65 -1.55 -3.03 -2.26
C VAL A 65 -2.47 -4.25 -2.39
N LEU A 66 -3.28 -4.54 -1.37
CA LEU A 66 -4.31 -5.59 -1.43
C LEU A 66 -5.38 -5.30 -2.49
N ARG A 67 -5.68 -4.01 -2.72
CA ARG A 67 -6.67 -3.60 -3.72
C ARG A 67 -6.11 -3.62 -5.14
N ILE A 68 -4.88 -3.14 -5.34
CA ILE A 68 -4.28 -3.02 -6.68
C ILE A 68 -3.59 -4.30 -7.17
N SER A 69 -3.11 -5.17 -6.28
CA SER A 69 -2.42 -6.38 -6.69
C SER A 69 -3.39 -7.43 -7.25
N LEU A 70 -2.91 -8.20 -8.23
CA LEU A 70 -3.57 -9.41 -8.73
C LEU A 70 -2.78 -10.68 -8.39
N ASP A 71 -1.56 -10.53 -7.88
CA ASP A 71 -0.72 -11.65 -7.46
C ASP A 71 -1.27 -12.24 -6.15
N LYS A 72 -1.89 -13.42 -6.26
CA LYS A 72 -2.50 -14.14 -5.13
C LYS A 72 -1.47 -14.45 -4.05
N LYS A 73 -0.24 -14.81 -4.41
CA LYS A 73 0.81 -15.15 -3.43
C LYS A 73 1.21 -13.91 -2.64
N TYR A 74 1.40 -12.79 -3.32
CA TYR A 74 1.70 -11.53 -2.66
C TYR A 74 0.54 -11.05 -1.77
N ILE A 75 -0.71 -11.13 -2.26
CA ILE A 75 -1.91 -10.78 -1.47
C ILE A 75 -1.96 -11.59 -0.18
N GLU A 76 -1.74 -12.90 -0.27
CA GLU A 76 -1.73 -13.80 0.88
C GLU A 76 -0.59 -13.44 1.85
N LYS A 77 0.60 -13.15 1.35
CA LYS A 77 1.74 -12.67 2.16
C LYS A 77 1.39 -11.40 2.96
N VAL A 78 0.70 -10.45 2.34
CA VAL A 78 0.27 -9.21 3.01
C VAL A 78 -0.76 -9.52 4.10
N LYS A 79 -1.74 -10.40 3.83
CA LYS A 79 -2.75 -10.81 4.82
C LYS A 79 -2.12 -11.50 6.03
N HIS A 80 -1.21 -12.45 5.81
CA HIS A 80 -0.47 -13.13 6.89
C HIS A 80 0.30 -12.13 7.76
N LYS A 81 0.92 -11.11 7.15
CA LYS A 81 1.63 -10.06 7.89
C LYS A 81 0.67 -9.21 8.75
N ILE A 82 -0.50 -8.84 8.22
CA ILE A 82 -1.54 -8.12 8.98
C ILE A 82 -2.00 -8.95 10.18
N GLU A 83 -2.30 -10.24 9.97
CA GLU A 83 -2.73 -11.11 11.07
C GLU A 83 -1.64 -11.29 12.12
N LYS A 84 -0.39 -11.54 11.70
CA LYS A 84 0.74 -11.63 12.62
C LYS A 84 0.93 -10.37 13.46
N ASP A 85 0.78 -9.19 12.86
CA ASP A 85 0.92 -7.92 13.57
C ASP A 85 -0.25 -7.68 14.54
N LYS A 86 -1.47 -8.13 14.19
CA LYS A 86 -2.65 -8.07 15.08
C LYS A 86 -2.46 -8.86 16.36
N TYR A 87 -1.81 -10.03 16.28
CA TYR A 87 -1.54 -10.89 17.44
C TYR A 87 -0.18 -10.61 18.11
N LYS A 88 0.57 -9.62 17.64
CA LYS A 88 1.85 -9.27 18.23
C LYS A 88 1.64 -8.66 19.61
N GLN A 89 2.26 -9.25 20.63
CA GLN A 89 2.28 -8.66 21.97
C GLN A 89 2.87 -7.25 21.90
N GLN A 90 2.12 -6.29 22.43
CA GLN A 90 2.59 -4.91 22.51
C GLN A 90 3.71 -4.82 23.55
N TYR A 91 4.78 -4.11 23.19
CA TYR A 91 5.85 -3.83 24.14
C TYR A 91 5.33 -2.88 25.22
N PHE A 92 5.38 -3.34 26.47
CA PHE A 92 5.06 -2.56 27.66
C PHE A 92 6.33 -2.41 28.49
N ASN A 93 6.78 -1.18 28.72
CA ASN A 93 7.92 -0.90 29.61
C ASN A 93 7.39 -0.45 30.98
N PRO A 94 7.43 -1.31 32.01
CA PRO A 94 6.97 -0.96 33.35
C PRO A 94 7.87 0.08 34.06
N GLN A 95 9.10 0.30 33.58
CA GLN A 95 10.06 1.24 34.18
C GLN A 95 9.98 2.65 33.60
N LYS A 96 9.09 2.92 32.63
CA LYS A 96 8.75 4.30 32.25
C LYS A 96 7.99 4.93 33.42
N GLY A 97 8.74 5.52 34.34
CA GLY A 97 8.27 6.10 35.60
C GLY A 97 7.28 7.24 35.43
N VAL A 98 6.05 6.93 35.05
CA VAL A 98 4.90 7.82 35.22
C VAL A 98 4.62 7.83 36.72
N ARG A 99 5.10 8.86 37.42
CA ARG A 99 4.72 9.10 38.82
C ARG A 99 3.19 9.23 38.86
N LYS A 100 2.54 8.42 39.69
CA LYS A 100 1.12 8.60 40.04
C LYS A 100 0.92 9.92 40.77
#